data_AF-A0A0F8Y4Q9-F1
#
_entry.id   AF-A0A0F8Y4Q9-F1
#
_cell.length_a   1.000
_cell.length_b   1.000
_cell.length_c   1.000
_cell.angle_alpha   90.00
_cell.angle_beta   90.00
_cell.angle_gamma   90.00
#
_symmetry.space_group_name_H-M   'P 1'
#
loop_
_entity.id
_entity.type
_entity.pdbx_description
1 polymer ?
#
loop_
_entity_poly.entity_id
_entity_poly.type
_entity_poly.pdbx_seq_one_letter_code
_entity_poly.pdbx_strand_id
1 'polypeptide(L)'
;LAAAISTFIAMNAALGSAVSVLYALARDHYVSNKLTKVSKKRNVPSLVLIITIIIAIIFTLLSIFFANIGFSANIATFIYLIGLAFVNYAAVSLRRKRKELDRPFKAPFFPYLPIIVMSFCLILALFLEPRAIFLGGIIFIIGITYYLITIADRHSIVLTMAGLKVIGIIVIGILIWVLKNFSTLNSPLNGFVLIFDDVLLRILIFICIFTVGTVFLDILPLKELVYFFIRKINKKEVAIDIGIGQIIELKKSKAKLIYYVNMIISAVQMGSSVFIFILVSLFASDIINIDIFFTGVGETTGEYIFNTILIFFGGILLFSGSLSLYRNRETKALGI
;
A
#
# COMPACT_ATOMS: atom_id res chain seq x y z
N LEU A 1 22.68 3.31 38.33
CA LEU A 1 22.49 1.84 38.36
C LEU A 1 21.02 1.44 38.24
N ALA A 2 20.13 1.90 39.15
CA ALA A 2 18.70 1.56 39.12
C ALA A 2 18.00 1.87 37.77
N ALA A 3 18.26 3.05 37.19
CA ALA A 3 17.72 3.41 35.87
C ALA A 3 18.15 2.43 34.76
N ALA A 4 19.42 2.05 34.73
CA ALA A 4 19.93 1.09 33.74
C ALA A 4 19.27 -0.29 33.90
N ILE A 5 19.17 -0.80 35.13
CA ILE A 5 18.51 -2.07 35.43
C ILE A 5 17.03 -2.03 34.96
N SER A 6 16.31 -0.94 35.26
CA SER A 6 14.93 -0.76 34.81
C SER A 6 14.81 -0.79 33.28
N THR A 7 15.71 -0.11 32.57
CA THR A 7 15.70 -0.09 31.10
C THR A 7 15.96 -1.48 30.51
N PHE A 8 16.90 -2.25 31.07
CA PHE A 8 17.17 -3.62 30.63
C PHE A 8 15.97 -4.55 30.86
N ILE A 9 15.28 -4.41 32.00
CA ILE A 9 14.07 -5.18 32.29
C ILE A 9 12.96 -4.84 31.29
N ALA A 10 12.71 -3.54 31.06
CA ALA A 10 11.71 -3.07 30.11
C ALA A 10 12.01 -3.55 28.68
N MET A 11 13.28 -3.49 28.27
CA MET A 11 13.74 -3.97 26.97
C MET A 11 13.48 -5.48 26.80
N ASN A 12 13.82 -6.29 27.81
CA ASN A 12 13.58 -7.73 27.76
C ASN A 12 12.08 -8.07 27.65
N ALA A 13 11.23 -7.37 28.41
CA ALA A 13 9.78 -7.53 28.34
C ALA A 13 9.21 -7.14 26.97
N ALA A 14 9.66 -6.01 26.40
CA ALA A 14 9.22 -5.54 25.10
C ALA A 14 9.62 -6.50 23.97
N LEU A 15 10.85 -7.01 23.99
CA LEU A 15 11.32 -8.00 23.02
C LEU A 15 10.53 -9.31 23.11
N GLY A 16 10.27 -9.79 24.33
CA GLY A 16 9.44 -10.97 24.55
C GLY A 16 8.03 -10.81 23.95
N SER A 17 7.38 -9.68 24.22
CA SER A 17 6.06 -9.37 23.66
C SER A 17 6.07 -9.32 22.12
N ALA A 18 7.06 -8.66 21.52
CA ALA A 18 7.17 -8.56 20.06
C ALA A 18 7.33 -9.93 19.39
N VAL A 19 8.14 -10.82 19.99
CA VAL A 19 8.34 -12.19 19.50
C VAL A 19 7.05 -13.01 19.58
N SER A 20 6.28 -12.90 20.67
CA SER A 20 5.00 -13.59 20.81
C SER A 20 3.97 -13.14 19.78
N VAL A 21 3.90 -11.83 19.49
CA VAL A 21 3.00 -11.28 18.47
C VAL A 21 3.39 -11.78 17.07
N LEU A 22 4.67 -11.69 16.71
CA LEU A 22 5.13 -12.12 15.39
C LEU A 22 5.00 -13.64 15.20
N TYR A 23 5.20 -14.43 16.26
CA TYR A 23 4.96 -15.87 16.25
C TYR A 23 3.48 -16.22 16.06
N ALA A 24 2.57 -15.53 16.76
CA ALA A 24 1.13 -15.71 16.59
C ALA A 24 0.68 -15.37 15.15
N LEU A 25 1.20 -14.27 14.58
CA LEU A 25 0.95 -13.89 13.19
C LEU A 25 1.46 -14.94 12.19
N ALA A 26 2.64 -15.51 12.42
CA ALA A 26 3.17 -16.58 11.58
C ALA A 26 2.34 -17.88 11.68
N ARG A 27 1.84 -18.20 12.88
CA ARG A 27 0.95 -19.36 13.11
C ARG A 27 -0.39 -19.20 12.39
N ASP A 28 -0.92 -17.99 12.37
CA ASP A 28 -2.18 -17.68 11.71
C ASP A 28 -2.01 -17.44 10.19
N HIS A 29 -0.87 -17.85 9.62
CA HIS A 29 -0.49 -17.74 8.20
C HIS A 29 -0.41 -16.31 7.65
N TYR A 30 -0.39 -15.28 8.51
CA TYR A 30 -0.18 -13.90 8.06
C TYR A 30 1.28 -13.60 7.68
N VAL A 31 2.22 -14.44 8.11
CA VAL A 31 3.64 -14.36 7.75
C VAL A 31 4.10 -15.76 7.34
N SER A 32 5.19 -15.85 6.57
CA SER A 32 5.72 -17.13 6.08
C SER A 32 5.77 -18.21 7.17
N ASN A 33 5.16 -19.37 6.88
CA ASN A 33 5.08 -20.49 7.83
C ASN A 33 6.46 -20.99 8.28
N LYS A 34 7.54 -20.65 7.56
CA LYS A 34 8.91 -20.96 7.99
C LYS A 34 9.27 -20.35 9.36
N LEU A 35 8.60 -19.25 9.74
CA LEU A 35 8.81 -18.57 11.02
C LEU A 35 8.16 -19.27 12.21
N THR A 36 7.23 -20.21 11.98
CA THR A 36 6.63 -21.01 13.08
C THR A 36 7.57 -22.10 13.58
N LYS A 37 8.71 -22.33 12.92
CA LYS A 37 9.66 -23.38 13.27
C LYS A 37 10.31 -23.06 14.62
N VAL A 38 9.92 -23.84 15.62
CA VAL A 38 10.46 -23.76 16.98
C VAL A 38 11.75 -24.58 17.08
N SER A 39 12.75 -24.09 17.81
CA SER A 39 13.98 -24.84 18.07
C SER A 39 13.73 -26.00 19.04
N LYS A 40 14.08 -27.23 18.63
CA LYS A 40 13.85 -28.48 19.40
C LYS A 40 14.47 -28.49 20.80
N LYS A 41 15.51 -27.68 21.06
CA LYS A 41 16.27 -27.70 22.33
C LYS A 41 15.77 -26.68 23.36
N ARG A 42 15.17 -25.58 22.92
CA ARG A 42 14.80 -24.45 23.79
C ARG A 42 13.33 -24.05 23.72
N ASN A 43 12.51 -24.73 22.89
CA ASN A 43 11.09 -24.45 22.67
C ASN A 43 10.77 -22.97 22.39
N VAL A 44 11.75 -22.22 21.87
CA VAL A 44 11.61 -20.82 21.46
C VAL A 44 11.69 -20.70 19.94
N PRO A 45 10.89 -19.81 19.32
CA PRO A 45 10.93 -19.55 17.90
C PRO A 45 12.19 -18.75 17.54
N SER A 46 13.30 -19.45 17.35
CA SER A 46 14.62 -18.82 17.17
C SER A 46 14.70 -17.88 15.97
N LEU A 47 14.01 -18.20 14.88
CA LEU A 47 13.97 -17.36 13.69
C LEU A 47 13.23 -16.03 13.93
N VAL A 48 12.09 -16.09 14.61
CA VAL A 48 11.30 -14.90 14.99
C VAL A 48 12.10 -13.99 15.91
N LEU A 49 12.83 -14.59 16.86
CA LEU A 49 13.71 -13.88 17.78
C LEU A 49 14.82 -13.13 17.05
N ILE A 50 15.52 -13.80 16.13
CA ILE A 50 16.60 -13.19 15.32
C ILE A 50 16.06 -12.03 14.48
N ILE A 51 14.92 -12.21 13.81
CA ILE A 51 14.30 -11.16 12.99
C ILE A 51 13.95 -9.93 13.85
N THR A 52 13.33 -10.15 15.01
CA THR A 52 12.95 -9.07 15.92
C THR A 52 14.17 -8.29 16.41
N ILE A 53 15.27 -8.98 16.73
CA ILE A 53 16.54 -8.35 17.12
C ILE A 53 17.13 -7.55 15.96
N ILE A 54 17.17 -8.10 14.75
CA ILE A 54 17.70 -7.41 13.57
C ILE A 54 16.92 -6.12 13.32
N ILE A 55 15.59 -6.18 13.36
CA ILE A 55 14.73 -5.00 13.18
C ILE A 55 15.01 -3.96 14.28
N ALA A 56 15.11 -4.38 15.54
CA ALA A 56 15.42 -3.48 16.65
C ALA A 56 16.79 -2.80 16.49
N ILE A 57 17.82 -3.54 16.06
CA ILE A 57 19.15 -2.99 15.79
C ILE A 57 19.09 -1.98 14.65
N ILE A 58 18.44 -2.31 13.53
CA ILE A 58 18.30 -1.40 12.38
C ILE A 58 17.62 -0.10 12.81
N PHE A 59 16.53 -0.19 13.56
CA PHE A 59 15.80 1.00 14.03
C PHE A 59 16.63 1.84 15.01
N THR A 60 17.42 1.18 15.86
CA THR A 60 18.35 1.84 16.80
C THR A 60 19.44 2.58 16.05
N LEU A 61 20.07 1.93 15.05
CA LEU A 61 21.10 2.56 14.21
C LEU A 61 20.51 3.74 13.42
N LEU A 62 19.34 3.57 12.82
CA LEU A 62 18.66 4.63 12.08
C LEU A 62 18.39 5.85 12.97
N SER A 63 17.98 5.62 14.22
CA SER A 63 17.87 6.70 15.20
C SER A 63 19.23 7.37 15.42
N ILE A 64 20.27 6.61 15.80
CA ILE A 64 21.59 7.20 16.11
C ILE A 64 22.15 8.05 14.96
N PHE A 65 22.01 7.60 13.71
CA PHE A 65 22.61 8.27 12.55
C PHE A 65 21.75 9.38 11.95
N PHE A 66 20.42 9.24 11.96
CA PHE A 66 19.53 10.12 11.18
C PHE A 66 18.47 10.86 12.01
N ALA A 67 18.21 10.45 13.26
CA ALA A 67 17.08 10.97 14.04
C ALA A 67 17.35 11.10 15.54
N ASN A 68 17.11 12.30 16.09
CA ASN A 68 17.17 12.50 17.54
C ASN A 68 16.25 11.50 18.29
N ILE A 69 16.67 11.04 19.46
CA ILE A 69 15.94 10.05 20.29
C ILE A 69 14.49 10.49 20.52
N GLY A 70 14.26 11.79 20.73
CA GLY A 70 12.90 12.34 20.88
C GLY A 70 12.03 12.15 19.65
N PHE A 71 12.60 12.26 18.45
CA PHE A 71 11.87 12.05 17.20
C PHE A 71 11.48 10.58 17.00
N SER A 72 12.40 9.65 17.30
CA SER A 72 12.13 8.21 17.26
C SER A 72 11.05 7.80 18.27
N ALA A 73 11.09 8.39 19.47
CA ALA A 73 10.06 8.20 20.49
C ALA A 73 8.68 8.72 20.05
N ASN A 74 8.63 9.88 19.36
CA ASN A 74 7.40 10.41 18.79
C ASN A 74 6.80 9.45 17.74
N ILE A 75 7.62 8.89 16.85
CA ILE A 75 7.15 7.91 15.85
C ILE A 75 6.60 6.66 16.53
N ALA A 76 7.32 6.09 17.49
CA ALA A 76 6.88 4.90 18.22
C ALA A 76 5.56 5.15 18.97
N THR A 77 5.43 6.32 19.59
CA THR A 77 4.21 6.74 20.31
C THR A 77 3.04 6.87 19.33
N PHE A 78 3.24 7.45 18.15
CA PHE A 78 2.21 7.54 17.13
C PHE A 78 1.68 6.15 16.73
N ILE A 79 2.58 5.21 16.41
CA ILE A 79 2.21 3.84 16.02
C ILE A 79 1.46 3.14 17.15
N TYR A 80 1.91 3.32 18.40
CA TYR A 80 1.27 2.75 19.57
C TYR A 80 -0.16 3.29 19.80
N LEU A 81 -0.35 4.61 19.69
CA LEU A 81 -1.66 5.25 19.83
C LEU A 81 -2.64 4.81 18.75
N ILE A 82 -2.20 4.75 17.50
CA ILE A 82 -3.02 4.24 16.38
C ILE A 82 -3.36 2.76 16.62
N GLY A 83 -2.40 1.93 17.02
CA GLY A 83 -2.63 0.52 17.35
C GLY A 83 -3.69 0.34 18.44
N LEU A 84 -3.61 1.11 19.52
CA LEU A 84 -4.62 1.11 20.59
C LEU A 84 -6.01 1.53 20.09
N ALA A 85 -6.08 2.56 19.24
CA ALA A 85 -7.34 2.99 18.65
C ALA A 85 -7.96 1.85 17.81
N PHE A 86 -7.16 1.14 17.02
CA PHE A 86 -7.61 -0.01 16.23
C PHE A 86 -8.07 -1.19 17.08
N VAL A 87 -7.36 -1.51 18.17
CA VAL A 87 -7.77 -2.59 19.08
C VAL A 87 -9.13 -2.28 19.72
N ASN A 88 -9.35 -1.04 20.17
CA ASN A 88 -10.62 -0.62 20.73
C ASN A 88 -11.75 -0.65 19.68
N TYR A 89 -11.47 -0.17 18.47
CA TYR A 89 -12.40 -0.29 17.34
C TYR A 89 -12.76 -1.75 17.02
N ALA A 90 -11.76 -2.63 16.96
CA ALA A 90 -11.93 -4.05 16.70
C ALA A 90 -12.78 -4.72 17.79
N ALA A 91 -12.60 -4.35 19.07
CA ALA A 91 -13.41 -4.87 20.16
C ALA A 91 -14.91 -4.51 20.01
N VAL A 92 -15.21 -3.26 19.65
CA VAL A 92 -16.60 -2.80 19.40
C VAL A 92 -17.18 -3.50 18.17
N SER A 93 -16.40 -3.58 17.09
CA SER A 93 -16.80 -4.24 15.83
C SER A 93 -17.08 -5.73 16.02
N LEU A 94 -16.22 -6.44 16.75
CA LEU A 94 -16.39 -7.86 17.07
C LEU A 94 -17.64 -8.08 17.91
N ARG A 95 -17.94 -7.16 18.86
CA ARG A 95 -19.16 -7.26 19.67
C ARG A 95 -20.42 -7.17 18.82
N ARG A 96 -20.42 -6.35 17.77
CA ARG A 96 -21.56 -6.20 16.85
C ARG A 96 -21.68 -7.38 15.88
N LYS A 97 -20.56 -7.84 15.32
CA LYS A 97 -20.53 -8.89 14.28
C LYS A 97 -20.73 -10.31 14.82
N ARG A 98 -20.20 -10.61 16.01
CA ARG A 98 -20.29 -11.95 16.63
C ARG A 98 -20.99 -11.87 17.98
N LYS A 99 -22.32 -11.74 17.92
CA LYS A 99 -23.17 -11.63 19.11
C LYS A 99 -23.27 -12.94 19.91
N GLU A 100 -23.18 -14.08 19.24
CA GLU A 100 -23.42 -15.42 19.82
C GLU A 100 -22.21 -16.02 20.56
N LEU A 101 -21.06 -15.35 20.56
CA LEU A 101 -19.92 -15.78 21.35
C LEU A 101 -20.22 -15.64 22.85
N ASP A 102 -19.98 -16.71 23.61
CA ASP A 102 -20.04 -16.68 25.07
C ASP A 102 -18.95 -15.75 25.62
N ARG A 103 -19.31 -14.93 26.62
CA ARG A 103 -18.46 -13.86 27.16
C ARG A 103 -18.42 -13.97 28.68
N PRO A 104 -17.39 -14.65 29.22
CA PRO A 104 -17.27 -14.84 30.67
C PRO A 104 -17.02 -13.52 31.41
N PHE A 105 -16.39 -12.53 30.73
CA PHE A 105 -16.15 -11.21 31.29
C PHE A 105 -16.96 -10.12 30.57
N LYS A 106 -17.69 -9.31 31.34
CA LYS A 106 -18.46 -8.16 30.84
C LYS A 106 -17.80 -6.87 31.33
N ALA A 107 -17.16 -6.15 30.42
CA ALA A 107 -16.52 -4.87 30.74
C ALA A 107 -17.57 -3.82 31.17
N PRO A 108 -17.35 -3.06 32.26
CA PRO A 108 -18.23 -1.98 32.66
C PRO A 108 -18.23 -0.87 31.59
N PHE A 109 -19.40 -0.27 31.35
CA PHE A 109 -19.59 0.82 30.38
C PHE A 109 -19.27 0.50 28.90
N PHE A 110 -19.25 -0.79 28.52
CA PHE A 110 -19.14 -1.18 27.12
C PHE A 110 -20.47 -0.90 26.37
N PRO A 111 -20.49 -0.18 25.22
CA PRO A 111 -19.38 0.14 24.32
C PRO A 111 -18.81 1.57 24.43
N TYR A 112 -19.33 2.41 25.33
CA TYR A 112 -18.94 3.82 25.43
C TYR A 112 -17.47 3.99 25.80
N LEU A 113 -16.97 3.20 26.75
CA LEU A 113 -15.60 3.31 27.23
C LEU A 113 -14.55 3.05 26.12
N PRO A 114 -14.63 1.96 25.33
CA PRO A 114 -13.74 1.78 24.17
C PRO A 114 -13.80 2.91 23.14
N ILE A 115 -14.98 3.50 22.90
CA ILE A 115 -15.16 4.60 21.93
C ILE A 115 -14.48 5.88 22.43
N ILE A 116 -14.61 6.18 23.73
CA ILE A 116 -13.95 7.33 24.35
C ILE A 116 -12.43 7.16 24.28
N VAL A 117 -11.91 5.99 24.64
CA VAL A 117 -10.46 5.70 24.57
C VAL A 117 -9.95 5.79 23.14
N MET A 118 -10.67 5.21 22.17
CA MET A 118 -10.33 5.32 20.75
C MET A 118 -10.25 6.78 20.30
N SER A 119 -11.25 7.60 20.65
CA SER A 119 -11.30 9.01 20.27
C SER A 119 -10.14 9.79 20.89
N PHE A 120 -9.84 9.54 22.17
CA PHE A 120 -8.75 10.20 22.87
C PHE A 120 -7.37 9.81 22.30
N CYS A 121 -7.14 8.53 21.98
CA CYS A 121 -5.91 8.09 21.32
C CYS A 121 -5.72 8.74 19.96
N LEU A 122 -6.78 8.89 19.16
CA LEU A 122 -6.71 9.57 17.85
C LEU A 122 -6.42 11.06 18.00
N ILE A 123 -7.07 11.73 18.96
CA ILE A 123 -6.82 13.15 19.23
C ILE A 123 -5.37 13.37 19.68
N LEU A 124 -4.86 12.56 20.61
CA LEU A 124 -3.47 12.64 21.06
C LEU A 124 -2.49 12.38 19.91
N ALA A 125 -2.79 11.43 19.03
CA ALA A 125 -1.94 11.14 17.87
C ALA A 125 -1.81 12.34 16.92
N LEU A 126 -2.81 13.21 16.84
CA LEU A 126 -2.77 14.44 16.01
C LEU A 126 -1.98 15.59 16.66
N PHE A 127 -1.80 15.57 17.98
CA PHE A 127 -1.01 16.56 18.70
C PHE A 127 0.51 16.27 18.68
N LEU A 128 0.94 15.15 18.09
CA LEU A 128 2.35 14.83 17.93
C LEU A 128 3.02 15.70 16.86
N GLU A 129 4.35 15.69 16.85
CA GLU A 129 5.16 16.41 15.88
C GLU A 129 4.76 16.04 14.43
N PRO A 130 4.46 17.01 13.53
CA PRO A 130 3.96 16.72 12.18
C PRO A 130 4.86 15.79 11.36
N ARG A 131 6.18 15.91 11.54
CA ARG A 131 7.18 15.04 10.90
C ARG A 131 7.04 13.58 11.35
N ALA A 132 6.75 13.36 12.63
CA ALA A 132 6.56 12.03 13.19
C ALA A 132 5.22 11.42 12.74
N ILE A 133 4.17 12.23 12.64
CA ILE A 133 2.87 11.81 12.09
C ILE A 133 3.03 11.38 10.63
N PHE A 134 3.77 12.13 9.83
CA PHE A 134 4.00 11.80 8.42
C PHE A 134 4.71 10.45 8.25
N LEU A 135 5.85 10.27 8.91
CA LEU A 135 6.63 9.02 8.86
C LEU A 135 5.88 7.84 9.49
N GLY A 136 5.26 8.03 10.64
CA GLY A 136 4.42 7.03 11.29
C GLY A 136 3.22 6.64 10.42
N GLY A 137 2.63 7.61 9.71
CA GLY A 137 1.58 7.41 8.73
C GLY A 137 2.03 6.57 7.53
N ILE A 138 3.23 6.81 7.00
CA ILE A 138 3.83 5.97 5.95
C ILE A 138 3.97 4.53 6.41
N ILE A 139 4.55 4.30 7.59
CA ILE A 139 4.73 2.94 8.16
C ILE A 139 3.37 2.27 8.37
N PHE A 140 2.38 3.03 8.84
CA PHE A 140 1.02 2.54 9.04
C PHE A 140 0.35 2.13 7.72
N ILE A 141 0.48 2.94 6.66
CA ILE A 141 -0.02 2.62 5.31
C ILE A 141 0.68 1.36 4.76
N ILE A 142 1.99 1.22 4.96
CA ILE A 142 2.73 0.01 4.57
C ILE A 142 2.17 -1.21 5.32
N GLY A 143 1.92 -1.09 6.62
CA GLY A 143 1.34 -2.15 7.45
C GLY A 143 -0.07 -2.57 6.99
N ILE A 144 -0.95 -1.61 6.69
CA ILE A 144 -2.27 -1.89 6.14
C ILE A 144 -2.14 -2.57 4.78
N THR A 145 -1.27 -2.06 3.91
CA THR A 145 -1.06 -2.62 2.57
C THR A 145 -0.59 -4.07 2.67
N TYR A 146 0.35 -4.37 3.56
CA TYR A 146 0.79 -5.73 3.83
C TYR A 146 -0.36 -6.60 4.35
N TYR A 147 -1.13 -6.13 5.32
CA TYR A 147 -2.28 -6.86 5.85
C TYR A 147 -3.30 -7.19 4.75
N LEU A 148 -3.62 -6.22 3.90
CA LEU A 148 -4.56 -6.40 2.80
C LEU A 148 -4.04 -7.36 1.72
N ILE A 149 -2.73 -7.38 1.45
CA ILE A 149 -2.09 -8.34 0.53
C ILE A 149 -2.09 -9.75 1.13
N THR A 150 -1.81 -9.87 2.43
CA THR A 150 -1.69 -11.17 3.11
C THR A 150 -3.05 -11.82 3.35
N ILE A 151 -4.07 -11.05 3.72
CA ILE A 151 -5.46 -11.56 3.82
C ILE A 151 -6.06 -11.82 2.43
N ALA A 152 -5.36 -11.44 1.36
CA ALA A 152 -5.94 -11.43 0.03
C ALA A 152 -6.09 -12.82 -0.58
N ASP A 153 -7.35 -13.24 -0.69
CA ASP A 153 -7.79 -14.04 -1.83
C ASP A 153 -7.36 -13.37 -3.15
N ARG A 154 -7.26 -14.11 -4.27
CA ARG A 154 -6.82 -13.58 -5.58
C ARG A 154 -7.50 -12.25 -5.99
N HIS A 155 -8.72 -12.00 -5.50
CA HIS A 155 -9.49 -10.77 -5.69
C HIS A 155 -8.97 -9.55 -4.91
N SER A 156 -8.40 -9.75 -3.73
CA SER A 156 -7.94 -8.66 -2.86
C SER A 156 -6.54 -8.17 -3.26
N ILE A 157 -5.69 -8.99 -3.90
CA ILE A 157 -4.42 -8.51 -4.51
C ILE A 157 -4.73 -7.47 -5.59
N VAL A 158 -5.76 -7.72 -6.40
CA VAL A 158 -6.23 -6.80 -7.44
C VAL A 158 -6.75 -5.51 -6.81
N LEU A 159 -7.51 -5.62 -5.73
CA LEU A 159 -8.04 -4.47 -5.01
C LEU A 159 -6.92 -3.63 -4.35
N THR A 160 -5.89 -4.26 -3.77
CA THR A 160 -4.73 -3.56 -3.22
C THR A 160 -3.93 -2.82 -4.29
N MET A 161 -3.77 -3.44 -5.46
CA MET A 161 -3.10 -2.80 -6.60
C MET A 161 -3.91 -1.61 -7.13
N ALA A 162 -5.24 -1.73 -7.17
CA ALA A 162 -6.12 -0.62 -7.51
C ALA A 162 -5.97 0.54 -6.51
N GLY A 163 -5.95 0.25 -5.20
CA GLY A 163 -5.72 1.25 -4.15
C GLY A 163 -4.36 1.94 -4.28
N LEU A 164 -3.30 1.19 -4.56
CA LEU A 164 -1.95 1.72 -4.72
C LEU A 164 -1.83 2.64 -5.95
N LYS A 165 -2.50 2.30 -7.05
CA LYS A 165 -2.60 3.18 -8.24
C LYS A 165 -3.33 4.48 -7.93
N VAL A 166 -4.42 4.45 -7.17
CA VAL A 166 -5.16 5.68 -6.77
C VAL A 166 -4.24 6.61 -6.00
N ILE A 167 -3.51 6.08 -5.01
CA ILE A 167 -2.53 6.86 -4.24
C ILE A 167 -1.47 7.43 -5.19
N GLY A 168 -0.91 6.62 -6.09
CA GLY A 168 0.07 7.07 -7.07
C GLY A 168 -0.43 8.21 -7.98
N ILE A 169 -1.68 8.13 -8.46
CA ILE A 169 -2.29 9.17 -9.30
C ILE A 169 -2.45 10.47 -8.52
N ILE A 170 -2.90 10.40 -7.26
CA ILE A 170 -3.06 11.60 -6.41
C ILE A 170 -1.70 12.26 -6.19
N VAL A 171 -0.68 11.48 -5.85
CA VAL A 171 0.68 12.00 -5.59
C VAL A 171 1.27 12.63 -6.85
N ILE A 172 1.15 12.00 -8.01
CA ILE A 172 1.60 12.59 -9.28
C ILE A 172 0.78 13.81 -9.67
N GLY A 173 -0.53 13.80 -9.46
CA GLY A 173 -1.39 14.95 -9.74
C GLY A 173 -0.96 16.18 -8.94
N ILE A 174 -0.67 16.00 -7.65
CA ILE A 174 -0.11 17.06 -6.78
C ILE A 174 1.24 17.52 -7.31
N LEU A 175 2.12 16.60 -7.69
CA LEU A 175 3.45 16.92 -8.22
C LEU A 175 3.40 17.70 -9.54
N ILE A 176 2.50 17.34 -10.46
CA ILE A 176 2.29 18.09 -11.71
C ILE A 176 1.77 19.50 -11.41
N TRP A 177 0.86 19.63 -10.45
CA TRP A 177 0.36 20.94 -10.02
C TRP A 177 1.47 21.81 -9.41
N VAL A 178 2.33 21.21 -8.57
CA VAL A 178 3.49 21.89 -7.99
C VAL A 178 4.47 22.35 -9.08
N LEU A 179 4.78 21.49 -10.06
CA LEU A 179 5.64 21.86 -11.17
C LEU A 179 5.10 23.09 -11.91
N LYS A 180 3.81 23.09 -12.25
CA LYS A 180 3.23 24.15 -13.07
C LYS A 180 3.10 25.49 -12.36
N ASN A 181 2.93 25.50 -11.05
CA ASN A 181 2.65 26.71 -10.29
C ASN A 181 3.86 27.25 -9.50
N PHE A 182 4.82 26.39 -9.15
CA PHE A 182 5.90 26.74 -8.20
C PHE A 182 7.30 26.33 -8.65
N SER A 183 7.48 25.86 -9.90
CA SER A 183 8.81 25.49 -10.40
C SER A 183 9.26 26.32 -11.60
N THR A 184 10.54 26.61 -11.64
CA THR A 184 11.24 27.06 -12.85
C THR A 184 12.07 25.90 -13.37
N LEU A 185 11.87 25.56 -14.64
CA LEU A 185 12.62 24.49 -15.31
C LEU A 185 13.82 25.11 -16.01
N ASN A 186 15.01 24.63 -15.64
CA ASN A 186 16.27 25.03 -16.26
C ASN A 186 16.84 23.83 -17.02
N SER A 187 17.27 24.01 -18.26
CA SER A 187 17.94 22.94 -19.01
C SER A 187 19.18 23.48 -19.71
N PRO A 188 20.30 22.73 -19.73
CA PRO A 188 21.49 23.10 -20.49
C PRO A 188 21.26 23.10 -22.02
N LEU A 189 20.21 22.43 -22.51
CA LEU A 189 19.84 22.39 -23.93
C LEU A 189 18.79 23.45 -24.26
N ASN A 190 19.13 24.36 -25.18
CA ASN A 190 18.23 25.42 -25.61
C ASN A 190 16.94 24.85 -26.24
N GLY A 191 15.78 25.21 -25.70
CA GLY A 191 14.46 24.78 -26.19
C GLY A 191 13.92 23.47 -25.60
N PHE A 192 14.70 22.74 -24.79
CA PHE A 192 14.24 21.48 -24.20
C PHE A 192 13.19 21.68 -23.09
N VAL A 193 13.26 22.80 -22.36
CA VAL A 193 12.23 23.21 -21.38
C VAL A 193 10.84 23.31 -22.01
N LEU A 194 10.74 23.88 -23.22
CA LEU A 194 9.46 24.00 -23.93
C LEU A 194 8.92 22.63 -24.33
N ILE A 195 9.79 21.73 -24.81
CA ILE A 195 9.41 20.35 -25.17
C ILE A 195 8.93 19.59 -23.93
N PHE A 196 9.58 19.79 -22.78
CA PHE A 196 9.18 19.14 -21.54
C PHE A 196 7.78 19.57 -21.08
N ASP A 197 7.51 20.87 -21.01
CA ASP A 197 6.22 21.38 -20.53
C ASP A 197 5.08 21.07 -21.51
N ASP A 198 5.29 21.29 -22.81
CA ASP A 198 4.21 21.10 -23.80
C ASP A 198 3.97 19.64 -24.20
N VAL A 199 5.00 18.79 -24.22
CA VAL A 199 4.89 17.40 -24.73
C VAL A 199 4.97 16.39 -23.60
N LEU A 200 6.08 16.35 -22.84
CA LEU A 200 6.32 15.28 -21.86
C LEU A 200 5.32 15.33 -20.70
N LEU A 201 5.02 16.52 -20.18
CA LEU A 201 4.09 16.71 -19.08
C LEU A 201 2.65 16.39 -19.50
N ARG A 202 2.23 16.72 -20.73
CA ARG A 202 0.92 16.30 -21.27
C ARG A 202 0.81 14.79 -21.46
N ILE A 203 1.87 14.12 -21.92
CA ILE A 203 1.89 12.66 -22.02
C ILE A 203 1.75 12.04 -20.62
N LEU A 204 2.41 12.60 -19.60
CA LEU A 204 2.27 12.13 -18.22
C LEU A 204 0.85 12.30 -17.67
N ILE A 205 0.19 13.44 -17.96
CA ILE A 205 -1.23 13.66 -17.63
C ILE A 205 -2.11 12.61 -18.33
N PHE A 206 -1.87 12.35 -19.61
CA PHE A 206 -2.61 11.34 -20.36
C PHE A 206 -2.46 9.94 -19.75
N ILE A 207 -1.25 9.57 -19.32
CA ILE A 207 -0.98 8.31 -18.60
C ILE A 207 -1.76 8.26 -17.28
N CYS A 208 -1.86 9.37 -16.54
CA CYS A 208 -2.64 9.43 -15.31
C CYS A 208 -4.13 9.18 -15.57
N ILE A 209 -4.70 9.84 -16.58
CA ILE A 209 -6.10 9.66 -16.99
C ILE A 209 -6.36 8.21 -17.40
N PHE A 210 -5.47 7.63 -18.22
CA PHE A 210 -5.57 6.23 -18.61
C PHE A 210 -5.51 5.29 -17.38
N THR A 211 -4.62 5.58 -16.43
CA THR A 211 -4.46 4.77 -15.22
C THR A 211 -5.73 4.79 -14.35
N VAL A 212 -6.42 5.93 -14.25
CA VAL A 212 -7.75 6.01 -13.61
C VAL A 212 -8.74 5.03 -14.25
N GLY A 213 -8.77 4.97 -15.58
CA GLY A 213 -9.58 3.99 -16.31
C GLY A 213 -9.22 2.55 -15.94
N THR A 214 -7.93 2.24 -15.81
CA THR A 214 -7.51 0.88 -15.43
C THR A 214 -7.83 0.53 -13.97
N VAL A 215 -7.80 1.50 -13.05
CA VAL A 215 -8.25 1.31 -11.66
C VAL A 215 -9.72 0.91 -11.63
N PHE A 216 -10.56 1.56 -12.44
CA PHE A 216 -11.97 1.20 -12.54
C PHE A 216 -12.16 -0.25 -13.02
N LEU A 217 -11.40 -0.68 -14.02
CA LEU A 217 -11.43 -2.06 -14.52
C LEU A 217 -10.83 -3.09 -13.56
N ASP A 218 -9.96 -2.68 -12.65
CA ASP A 218 -9.44 -3.54 -11.58
C ASP A 218 -10.50 -3.75 -10.47
N ILE A 219 -11.31 -2.73 -10.16
CA ILE A 219 -12.42 -2.83 -9.20
C ILE A 219 -13.59 -3.63 -9.79
N LEU A 220 -13.92 -3.39 -11.07
CA LEU A 220 -14.98 -4.07 -11.80
C LEU A 220 -14.39 -4.84 -12.98
N PRO A 221 -14.05 -6.14 -12.80
CA PRO A 221 -13.39 -6.90 -13.84
C PRO A 221 -14.25 -6.99 -15.10
N LEU A 222 -13.60 -6.92 -16.28
CA LEU A 222 -14.26 -6.87 -17.60
C LEU A 222 -15.34 -7.94 -17.79
N LYS A 223 -15.11 -9.14 -17.25
CA LYS A 223 -16.07 -10.26 -17.28
C LYS A 223 -17.42 -9.89 -16.66
N GLU A 224 -17.42 -9.18 -15.53
CA GLU A 224 -18.61 -8.81 -14.77
C GLU A 224 -19.39 -7.71 -15.47
N LEU A 225 -18.68 -6.75 -16.09
CA LEU A 225 -19.28 -5.77 -16.99
C LEU A 225 -19.96 -6.44 -18.18
N VAL A 226 -19.28 -7.37 -18.85
CA VAL A 226 -19.85 -8.11 -19.98
C VAL A 226 -21.05 -8.95 -19.54
N TYR A 227 -20.99 -9.61 -18.38
CA TYR A 227 -22.13 -10.33 -17.82
C TYR A 227 -23.30 -9.43 -17.46
N PHE A 228 -23.05 -8.26 -16.87
CA PHE A 228 -24.07 -7.27 -16.56
C PHE A 228 -24.81 -6.82 -17.83
N PHE A 229 -24.09 -6.52 -18.91
CA PHE A 229 -24.70 -6.15 -20.19
C PHE A 229 -25.43 -7.31 -20.87
N ILE A 230 -24.88 -8.53 -20.85
CA ILE A 230 -25.56 -9.72 -21.39
C ILE A 230 -26.85 -10.00 -20.62
N ARG A 231 -26.83 -9.93 -19.28
CA ARG A 231 -28.01 -10.10 -18.44
C ARG A 231 -29.12 -9.10 -18.77
N LYS A 232 -28.76 -7.87 -19.13
CA LYS A 232 -29.72 -6.81 -19.52
C LYS A 232 -30.29 -7.01 -20.93
N ILE A 233 -29.51 -7.58 -21.86
CA ILE A 233 -29.88 -7.69 -23.28
C ILE A 233 -30.53 -9.05 -23.61
N ASN A 234 -29.98 -10.16 -23.11
CA ASN A 234 -30.40 -11.53 -23.41
C ASN A 234 -30.63 -12.35 -22.13
N LYS A 235 -31.82 -12.24 -21.52
CA LYS A 235 -32.23 -13.07 -20.38
C LYS A 235 -32.25 -14.58 -20.68
N LYS A 236 -32.29 -14.99 -21.95
CA LYS A 236 -32.37 -16.41 -22.38
C LYS A 236 -31.02 -17.16 -22.43
N GLU A 237 -29.89 -16.48 -22.28
CA GLU A 237 -28.53 -17.10 -22.27
C GLU A 237 -28.02 -17.39 -20.83
N VAL A 238 -28.85 -17.23 -19.79
CA VAL A 238 -28.46 -17.55 -18.40
C VAL A 238 -28.46 -19.07 -18.24
N ALA A 239 -27.26 -19.66 -18.24
CA ALA A 239 -27.11 -21.10 -18.42
C ALA A 239 -27.57 -21.91 -17.21
N ILE A 240 -27.33 -21.48 -15.97
CA ILE A 240 -27.75 -22.24 -14.76
C ILE A 240 -27.95 -21.29 -13.58
N ASP A 241 -29.14 -21.30 -12.97
CA ASP A 241 -29.42 -20.68 -11.67
C ASP A 241 -29.00 -21.64 -10.54
N ILE A 242 -27.95 -21.29 -9.79
CA ILE A 242 -27.52 -22.03 -8.59
C ILE A 242 -27.67 -21.11 -7.37
N GLY A 243 -28.90 -21.04 -6.84
CA GLY A 243 -29.21 -20.21 -5.68
C GLY A 243 -28.98 -18.71 -5.93
N ILE A 244 -28.02 -18.09 -5.23
CA ILE A 244 -27.69 -16.65 -5.35
C ILE A 244 -26.74 -16.36 -6.53
N GLY A 245 -26.08 -17.40 -7.08
CA GLY A 245 -25.16 -17.30 -8.20
C GLY A 245 -25.77 -17.81 -9.50
N GLN A 246 -25.67 -17.01 -10.56
CA GLN A 246 -26.04 -17.44 -11.92
C GLN A 246 -24.75 -17.67 -12.72
N ILE A 247 -24.53 -18.89 -13.21
CA ILE A 247 -23.39 -19.18 -14.09
C ILE A 247 -23.84 -18.90 -15.52
N ILE A 248 -23.25 -17.87 -16.15
CA ILE A 248 -23.50 -17.52 -17.54
C ILE A 248 -22.34 -18.07 -18.36
N GLU A 249 -22.62 -19.03 -19.24
CA GLU A 249 -21.62 -19.61 -20.12
C GLU A 249 -21.35 -18.63 -21.28
N LEU A 250 -20.17 -18.00 -21.29
CA LEU A 250 -19.80 -17.06 -22.35
C LEU A 250 -19.47 -17.81 -23.64
N LYS A 251 -20.07 -17.39 -24.77
CA LYS A 251 -19.63 -17.85 -26.10
C LYS A 251 -18.13 -17.61 -26.26
N LYS A 252 -17.41 -18.61 -26.78
CA LYS A 252 -15.94 -18.59 -26.99
C LYS A 252 -15.42 -17.31 -27.66
N SER A 253 -16.19 -16.71 -28.58
CA SER A 253 -15.85 -15.44 -29.23
C SER A 253 -15.75 -14.26 -28.25
N LYS A 254 -16.70 -14.12 -27.31
CA LYS A 254 -16.70 -13.03 -26.31
C LYS A 254 -15.60 -13.21 -25.29
N ALA A 255 -15.34 -14.44 -24.84
CA ALA A 255 -14.21 -14.74 -23.95
C ALA A 255 -12.85 -14.40 -24.60
N LYS A 256 -12.69 -14.73 -25.90
CA LYS A 256 -11.48 -14.38 -26.66
C LYS A 256 -11.30 -12.87 -26.80
N LEU A 257 -12.40 -12.12 -26.98
CA LEU A 257 -12.36 -10.65 -27.04
C LEU A 257 -11.95 -10.03 -25.71
N ILE A 258 -12.49 -10.51 -24.58
CA ILE A 258 -12.08 -10.08 -23.23
C ILE A 258 -10.59 -10.33 -23.01
N TYR A 259 -10.08 -11.49 -23.42
CA TYR A 259 -8.66 -11.82 -23.33
C TYR A 259 -7.78 -10.81 -24.08
N TYR A 260 -8.12 -10.49 -25.34
CA TYR A 260 -7.34 -9.53 -26.13
C TYR A 260 -7.41 -8.11 -25.56
N VAL A 261 -8.57 -7.67 -25.09
CA VAL A 261 -8.72 -6.35 -24.46
C VAL A 261 -7.86 -6.25 -23.20
N ASN A 262 -7.90 -7.26 -22.32
CA ASN A 262 -7.05 -7.30 -21.13
C ASN A 262 -5.54 -7.34 -21.46
N MET A 263 -5.17 -8.01 -22.55
CA MET A 263 -3.79 -8.05 -23.03
C MET A 263 -3.32 -6.67 -23.50
N ILE A 264 -4.16 -5.94 -24.24
CA ILE A 264 -3.87 -4.57 -24.69
C ILE A 264 -3.73 -3.64 -23.47
N ILE A 265 -4.66 -3.69 -22.51
CA ILE A 265 -4.59 -2.86 -21.29
C ILE A 265 -3.27 -3.11 -20.53
N SER A 266 -2.88 -4.38 -20.41
CA SER A 266 -1.63 -4.75 -19.72
C SER A 266 -0.39 -4.24 -20.47
N ALA A 267 -0.39 -4.32 -21.80
CA ALA A 267 0.69 -3.81 -22.64
C ALA A 267 0.82 -2.28 -22.55
N VAL A 268 -0.31 -1.55 -22.55
CA VAL A 268 -0.32 -0.08 -22.40
C VAL A 268 0.17 0.33 -21.00
N GLN A 269 -0.17 -0.42 -19.94
CA GLN A 269 0.36 -0.17 -18.60
C GLN A 269 1.88 -0.36 -18.53
N MET A 270 2.41 -1.42 -19.14
CA MET A 270 3.85 -1.65 -19.24
C MET A 270 4.54 -0.56 -20.06
N GLY A 271 3.98 -0.16 -21.20
CA GLY A 271 4.51 0.94 -22.01
C GLY A 271 4.53 2.28 -21.26
N SER A 272 3.48 2.55 -20.47
CA SER A 272 3.41 3.74 -19.61
C SER A 272 4.52 3.75 -18.55
N SER A 273 4.81 2.60 -17.94
CA SER A 273 5.92 2.46 -16.99
C SER A 273 7.29 2.71 -17.64
N VAL A 274 7.51 2.18 -18.86
CA VAL A 274 8.75 2.43 -19.62
C VAL A 274 8.92 3.93 -19.89
N PHE A 275 7.87 4.63 -20.30
CA PHE A 275 7.91 6.08 -20.50
C PHE A 275 8.29 6.84 -19.21
N ILE A 276 7.75 6.43 -18.06
CA ILE A 276 8.10 7.04 -16.77
C ILE A 276 9.56 6.79 -16.40
N PHE A 277 10.10 5.59 -16.66
CA PHE A 277 11.52 5.32 -16.44
C PHE A 277 12.43 6.09 -17.39
N ILE A 278 12.00 6.34 -18.63
CA ILE A 278 12.71 7.23 -19.55
C ILE A 278 12.75 8.65 -18.98
N LEU A 279 11.62 9.16 -18.45
CA LEU A 279 11.58 10.46 -17.77
C LEU A 279 12.55 10.51 -16.59
N VAL A 280 12.56 9.50 -15.72
CA VAL A 280 13.52 9.40 -14.60
C VAL A 280 14.96 9.42 -15.10
N SER A 281 15.27 8.73 -16.20
CA SER A 281 16.61 8.72 -16.78
C SER A 281 17.02 10.10 -17.34
N LEU A 282 16.08 10.88 -17.86
CA LEU A 282 16.36 12.25 -18.33
C LEU A 282 16.72 13.18 -17.15
N PHE A 283 16.00 13.06 -16.04
CA PHE A 283 16.32 13.80 -14.81
C PHE A 283 17.62 13.33 -14.15
N ALA A 284 17.93 12.04 -14.21
CA ALA A 284 19.19 11.50 -13.68
C ALA A 284 20.43 11.89 -14.50
N SER A 285 20.25 12.42 -15.72
CA SER A 285 21.35 12.81 -16.62
C SER A 285 21.61 14.33 -16.60
N ASP A 286 21.05 15.08 -15.64
CA ASP A 286 21.12 16.54 -15.51
C ASP A 286 20.70 17.30 -16.79
N ILE A 287 19.85 16.70 -17.61
CA ILE A 287 19.31 17.34 -18.84
C ILE A 287 18.21 18.35 -18.47
N ILE A 288 17.59 18.20 -17.29
CA ILE A 288 16.55 19.09 -16.75
C ILE A 288 16.80 19.26 -15.26
N ASN A 289 16.97 20.50 -14.82
CA ASN A 289 16.97 20.89 -13.42
C ASN A 289 15.64 21.53 -13.05
N ILE A 290 15.11 21.17 -11.88
CA ILE A 290 13.85 21.69 -11.36
C ILE A 290 14.14 22.54 -10.13
N ASP A 291 13.98 23.84 -10.26
CA ASP A 291 14.06 24.75 -9.11
C ASP A 291 12.66 24.94 -8.52
N ILE A 292 12.40 24.32 -7.36
CA ILE A 292 11.13 24.40 -6.65
C ILE A 292 11.22 25.52 -5.59
N PHE A 293 10.40 26.56 -5.71
CA PHE A 293 10.42 27.74 -4.82
C PHE A 293 9.91 27.49 -3.38
N PHE A 294 9.56 26.26 -3.00
CA PHE A 294 8.99 25.96 -1.67
C PHE A 294 10.08 25.93 -0.58
N THR A 295 10.05 26.94 0.29
CA THR A 295 10.72 27.05 1.61
C THR A 295 11.90 26.10 1.89
N GLY A 296 13.12 26.54 1.60
CA GLY A 296 14.34 26.03 2.23
C GLY A 296 14.80 24.61 1.85
N VAL A 297 14.21 24.01 0.81
CA VAL A 297 14.66 22.75 0.24
C VAL A 297 15.68 23.07 -0.87
N GLY A 298 16.92 22.59 -0.75
CA GLY A 298 17.95 22.84 -1.76
C GLY A 298 17.59 22.25 -3.12
N GLU A 299 18.07 22.86 -4.20
CA GLU A 299 17.77 22.51 -5.61
C GLU A 299 17.89 21.00 -5.87
N THR A 300 18.99 20.40 -5.40
CA THR A 300 19.25 18.96 -5.50
C THR A 300 18.19 18.09 -4.80
N THR A 301 17.62 18.56 -3.69
CA THR A 301 16.65 17.79 -2.90
C THR A 301 15.28 17.74 -3.59
N GLY A 302 14.89 18.79 -4.32
CA GLY A 302 13.66 18.82 -5.12
C GLY A 302 13.67 17.76 -6.22
N GLU A 303 14.79 17.64 -6.94
CA GLU A 303 14.98 16.65 -7.99
C GLU A 303 14.96 15.22 -7.47
N TYR A 304 15.60 14.94 -6.33
CA TYR A 304 15.57 13.60 -5.72
C TYR A 304 14.16 13.20 -5.27
N ILE A 305 13.38 14.13 -4.71
CA ILE A 305 11.97 13.87 -4.34
C ILE A 305 11.16 13.55 -5.60
N PHE A 306 11.35 14.34 -6.65
CA PHE A 306 10.66 14.16 -7.93
C PHE A 306 10.96 12.79 -8.56
N ASN A 307 12.24 12.43 -8.65
CA ASN A 307 12.69 11.14 -9.17
C ASN A 307 12.18 9.96 -8.33
N THR A 308 12.18 10.08 -7.01
CA THR A 308 11.67 9.02 -6.11
C THR A 308 10.19 8.76 -6.35
N ILE A 309 9.38 9.81 -6.50
CA ILE A 309 7.94 9.70 -6.78
C ILE A 309 7.68 9.06 -8.14
N LEU A 310 8.43 9.46 -9.18
CA LEU A 310 8.30 8.87 -10.51
C LEU A 310 8.70 7.39 -10.52
N ILE A 311 9.80 7.03 -9.86
CA ILE A 311 10.23 5.63 -9.72
C ILE A 311 9.15 4.80 -9.03
N PHE A 312 8.57 5.32 -7.95
CA PHE A 312 7.51 4.64 -7.22
C PHE A 312 6.28 4.38 -8.10
N PHE A 313 5.80 5.39 -8.84
CA PHE A 313 4.66 5.24 -9.74
C PHE A 313 4.97 4.33 -10.95
N GLY A 314 6.15 4.46 -11.54
CA GLY A 314 6.63 3.60 -12.62
C GLY A 314 6.69 2.14 -12.19
N GLY A 315 7.13 1.87 -10.95
CA GLY A 315 7.14 0.54 -10.35
C GLY A 315 5.75 -0.04 -10.12
N ILE A 316 4.79 0.77 -9.64
CA ILE A 316 3.39 0.35 -9.47
C ILE A 316 2.78 -0.10 -10.80
N LEU A 317 2.99 0.67 -11.87
CA LEU A 317 2.47 0.37 -13.19
C LEU A 317 3.12 -0.88 -13.80
N LEU A 318 4.43 -1.06 -13.62
CA LEU A 318 5.15 -2.25 -14.10
C LEU A 318 4.62 -3.52 -13.42
N PHE A 319 4.52 -3.48 -12.09
CA PHE A 319 4.06 -4.61 -11.30
C PHE A 319 2.60 -4.94 -11.63
N SER A 320 1.74 -3.93 -11.74
CA SER A 320 0.34 -4.13 -12.13
C SER A 320 0.21 -4.72 -13.53
N GLY A 321 0.94 -4.20 -14.51
CA GLY A 321 0.88 -4.69 -15.89
C GLY A 321 1.33 -6.14 -15.98
N SER A 322 2.41 -6.49 -15.26
CA SER A 322 2.94 -7.86 -15.18
C SER A 322 1.93 -8.83 -14.55
N LEU A 323 1.32 -8.43 -13.44
CA LEU A 323 0.32 -9.23 -12.72
C LEU A 323 -0.94 -9.46 -13.57
N SER A 324 -1.43 -8.41 -14.25
CA SER A 324 -2.59 -8.51 -15.14
C SER A 324 -2.32 -9.46 -16.30
N LEU A 325 -1.13 -9.41 -16.89
CA LEU A 325 -0.72 -10.29 -17.99
C LEU A 325 -0.58 -11.75 -17.54
N TYR A 326 0.03 -11.99 -16.37
CA TYR A 326 0.13 -13.33 -15.78
C TYR A 326 -1.25 -13.93 -15.55
N ARG A 327 -2.17 -13.17 -14.92
CA ARG A 327 -3.54 -13.61 -14.66
C ARG A 327 -4.29 -13.93 -15.94
N ASN A 328 -4.17 -13.09 -16.97
CA ASN A 328 -4.85 -13.30 -18.25
C ASN A 328 -4.37 -14.56 -18.97
N ARG A 329 -3.08 -14.92 -18.83
CA ARG A 329 -2.54 -16.19 -19.34
C ARG A 329 -3.07 -17.38 -18.54
N GLU A 330 -3.14 -17.25 -17.22
CA GLU A 330 -3.65 -18.31 -16.34
C GLU A 330 -5.14 -18.59 -16.59
N THR A 331 -5.99 -17.55 -16.76
CA THR A 331 -7.41 -17.75 -17.09
C THR A 331 -7.59 -18.46 -18.43
N LYS A 332 -6.78 -18.12 -19.43
CA LYS A 332 -6.77 -18.82 -20.72
C LYS A 332 -6.33 -20.28 -20.59
N ALA A 333 -5.36 -20.58 -19.74
CA ALA A 333 -4.90 -21.94 -19.48
C ALA A 333 -5.95 -22.79 -18.75
N LEU A 334 -6.72 -22.17 -17.86
CA LEU A 334 -7.83 -22.81 -17.15
C LEU A 334 -9.09 -23.00 -18.02
N GLY A 335 -9.13 -22.44 -19.23
CA GLY A 335 -10.27 -22.55 -20.14
C GLY A 335 -11.51 -21.76 -19.71
N ILE A 336 -11.35 -20.77 -18.81
CA ILE A 336 -12.42 -19.93 -18.24
C ILE A 336 -12.53 -18.61 -19.01
#